data_AF-A0A3D1G8W0-F1
#
_entry.id   AF-A0A3D1G8W0-F1
#
_cell.length_a   1.000
_cell.length_b   1.000
_cell.length_c   1.000
_cell.angle_alpha   90.00
_cell.angle_beta   90.00
_cell.angle_gamma   90.00
#
_symmetry.space_group_name_H-M   'P 1'
#
loop_
_entity.id
_entity.type
_entity.pdbx_description
1 polymer ?
#
loop_
_entity_poly.entity_id
_entity_poly.type
_entity_poly.pdbx_seq_one_letter_code
_entity_poly.pdbx_strand_id
1 'polypeptide(L)'
;MNPLVMKFKEDWSLAYFLYYTFQISVGLLVGTVLISLIFNTILFFKGQQLIMLDEIPVLIQTEYFSEVRDIKTESFHVMIPETVKANMHLSGNPKTNIWSVLYYRLISLIRHLSVIIALFFGMKLFKNIAEGESFNRQNPKYLFIIGWTLFLTSCLFILLSYLPTPLIGSVPLENGMRIKSIYFSDNNFMLGGIISIVFGYVIKEANRIHEEQKLTV
;
A
#
# COMPACT_ATOMS: atom_id res chain seq x y z
N MET A 1 -11.18 17.02 31.35
CA MET A 1 -10.53 16.71 30.06
C MET A 1 -9.34 17.65 29.92
N ASN A 2 -8.11 17.16 30.10
CA ASN A 2 -6.93 17.97 29.87
C ASN A 2 -6.69 18.08 28.35
N PRO A 3 -6.53 19.29 27.80
CA PRO A 3 -6.12 19.43 26.41
C PRO A 3 -4.72 18.83 26.28
N LEU A 4 -4.55 17.95 25.29
CA LEU A 4 -3.24 17.47 24.82
C LEU A 4 -2.48 18.68 24.25
N VAL A 5 -1.84 19.45 25.13
CA VAL A 5 -0.90 20.50 24.75
C VAL A 5 0.34 19.77 24.22
N MET A 6 0.47 19.70 22.90
CA MET A 6 1.74 19.35 22.25
C MET A 6 2.78 20.40 22.63
N LYS A 7 3.61 20.10 23.64
CA LYS A 7 4.87 20.82 23.84
C LYS A 7 5.86 20.32 22.79
N PHE A 8 6.17 21.15 21.81
CA PHE A 8 7.34 20.95 20.96
C PHE A 8 8.58 21.06 21.86
N LYS A 9 9.32 19.95 22.02
CA LYS A 9 10.63 19.96 22.70
C LYS A 9 11.67 20.54 21.73
N GLU A 10 12.58 21.35 22.24
CA GLU A 10 13.57 22.12 21.46
C GLU A 10 14.71 21.27 20.87
N ASP A 11 14.81 19.99 21.22
CA ASP A 11 15.77 19.07 20.62
C ASP A 11 15.25 18.52 19.28
N TRP A 12 15.53 19.24 18.19
CA TRP A 12 15.27 18.82 16.81
C TRP A 12 16.23 17.71 16.36
N SER A 13 16.17 16.55 17.02
CA SER A 13 16.83 15.35 16.51
C SER A 13 16.06 14.80 15.31
N LEU A 14 16.77 14.14 14.38
CA LEU A 14 16.16 13.46 13.23
C LEU A 14 15.03 12.50 13.67
N ALA A 15 15.15 11.89 14.86
CA ALA A 15 14.14 10.99 15.41
C ALA A 15 12.84 11.72 15.77
N TYR A 16 12.90 12.90 16.39
CA TYR A 16 11.70 13.72 16.65
C TYR A 16 11.04 14.17 15.35
N PHE A 17 11.83 14.58 14.35
CA PHE A 17 11.31 14.94 13.04
C PHE A 17 10.54 13.76 12.41
N LEU A 18 11.17 12.58 12.32
CA LEU A 18 10.54 11.39 11.78
C LEU A 18 9.29 10.97 12.58
N TYR A 19 9.33 11.06 13.91
CA TYR A 19 8.17 10.80 14.76
C TYR A 19 6.98 11.70 14.37
N TYR A 20 7.17 13.01 14.29
CA TYR A 20 6.10 13.94 13.93
C TYR A 20 5.62 13.76 12.48
N THR A 21 6.53 13.52 11.53
CA THR A 21 6.16 13.23 10.14
C THR A 21 5.28 11.98 10.06
N PHE A 22 5.63 10.91 10.76
CA PHE A 22 4.82 9.70 10.81
C PHE A 22 3.47 9.95 11.49
N GLN A 23 3.45 10.71 12.60
CA GLN A 23 2.21 11.06 13.30
C GLN A 23 1.24 11.85 12.41
N ILE A 24 1.74 12.89 11.72
CA ILE A 24 0.94 13.69 10.78
C ILE A 24 0.45 12.81 9.62
N SER A 25 1.32 11.95 9.09
CA SER A 25 0.96 11.03 8.00
C SER A 25 -0.15 10.06 8.39
N VAL A 26 -0.11 9.48 9.60
CA VAL A 26 -1.20 8.66 10.14
C VAL A 26 -2.50 9.46 10.22
N GLY A 27 -2.44 10.66 10.79
CA GLY A 27 -3.62 11.53 10.93
C GLY A 27 -4.26 11.88 9.60
N LEU A 28 -3.45 12.27 8.60
CA LEU A 28 -3.92 12.57 7.26
C LEU A 28 -4.54 11.35 6.58
N LEU A 29 -3.85 10.20 6.60
CA LEU A 29 -4.29 9.00 5.91
C LEU A 29 -5.57 8.42 6.53
N VAL A 30 -5.66 8.38 7.85
CA VAL A 30 -6.90 8.00 8.57
C VAL A 30 -8.02 8.99 8.24
N GLY A 31 -7.74 10.29 8.24
CA GLY A 31 -8.69 11.33 7.86
C GLY A 31 -9.24 11.13 6.44
N THR A 32 -8.38 10.88 5.47
CA THR A 32 -8.76 10.62 4.08
C THR A 32 -9.63 9.37 3.94
N VAL A 33 -9.27 8.27 4.61
CA VAL A 33 -10.06 7.03 4.61
C VAL A 33 -11.45 7.26 5.22
N LEU A 34 -11.53 7.98 6.35
CA LEU A 34 -12.81 8.29 6.99
C LEU A 34 -13.68 9.20 6.13
N ILE A 35 -13.11 10.25 5.54
CA ILE A 35 -13.83 11.15 4.63
C ILE A 35 -14.37 10.36 3.43
N SER A 36 -13.54 9.50 2.83
CA SER A 36 -13.96 8.64 1.73
C SER A 36 -15.10 7.70 2.13
N LEU A 37 -15.02 7.06 3.30
CA LEU A 37 -16.08 6.19 3.81
C LEU A 37 -17.40 6.94 4.06
N ILE A 38 -17.34 8.12 4.68
CA ILE A 38 -18.51 8.97 4.93
C ILE A 38 -19.14 9.41 3.61
N PHE A 39 -18.33 9.94 2.67
CA PHE A 39 -18.81 10.40 1.37
C PHE A 39 -19.49 9.27 0.60
N ASN A 40 -18.86 8.09 0.55
CA ASN A 40 -19.42 6.90 -0.06
C ASN A 40 -20.74 6.46 0.58
N THR A 41 -20.86 6.55 1.90
CA THR A 41 -22.08 6.20 2.64
C THR A 41 -23.20 7.19 2.31
N ILE A 42 -22.91 8.50 2.32
CA ILE A 42 -23.89 9.54 1.96
C ILE A 42 -24.38 9.37 0.53
N LEU A 43 -23.47 9.11 -0.42
CA LEU A 43 -23.84 8.88 -1.82
C LEU A 43 -24.74 7.65 -1.99
N PHE A 44 -24.46 6.57 -1.25
CA PHE A 44 -25.29 5.38 -1.24
C PHE A 44 -26.72 5.68 -0.75
N PHE A 45 -26.87 6.42 0.35
CA PHE A 45 -28.20 6.79 0.88
C PHE A 45 -28.93 7.85 0.06
N LYS A 46 -28.22 8.74 -0.64
CA LYS A 46 -28.82 9.73 -1.56
C LYS A 46 -29.33 9.13 -2.87
N GLY A 47 -29.22 7.82 -3.07
CA GLY A 47 -29.84 7.12 -4.20
C GLY A 47 -29.23 7.44 -5.56
N GLN A 48 -28.01 7.98 -5.62
CA GLN A 48 -27.31 8.15 -6.90
C GLN A 48 -27.02 6.76 -7.49
N GLN A 49 -27.58 6.50 -8.67
CA GLN A 49 -27.61 5.19 -9.32
C GLN A 49 -26.29 4.80 -10.02
N LEU A 50 -25.23 5.58 -9.86
CA LEU A 50 -23.95 5.36 -10.50
C LEU A 50 -22.87 5.24 -9.43
N ILE A 51 -22.37 4.02 -9.24
CA ILE A 51 -21.07 3.85 -8.60
C ILE A 51 -20.03 4.10 -9.69
N MET A 52 -19.17 5.07 -9.45
CA MET A 52 -17.93 5.25 -10.20
C MET A 52 -16.82 4.51 -9.42
N LEU A 53 -16.27 3.47 -10.03
CA LEU A 53 -14.97 2.94 -9.65
C LEU A 53 -13.96 3.58 -10.59
N ASP A 54 -13.27 4.58 -10.09
CA ASP A 54 -12.24 5.28 -10.84
C ASP A 54 -10.88 4.60 -10.66
N GLU A 55 -10.05 4.71 -11.70
CA GLU A 55 -8.63 4.34 -11.66
C GLU A 55 -8.35 2.87 -11.31
N ILE A 56 -9.10 1.93 -11.88
CA ILE A 56 -8.74 0.51 -11.73
C ILE A 56 -7.56 0.22 -12.66
N PRO A 57 -6.35 -0.09 -12.14
CA PRO A 57 -5.21 -0.40 -12.99
C PRO A 57 -5.39 -1.77 -13.63
N VAL A 58 -5.46 -1.81 -14.95
CA VAL A 58 -5.67 -3.02 -15.75
C VAL A 58 -4.55 -3.22 -16.77
N LEU A 59 -4.28 -4.48 -17.09
CA LEU A 59 -3.47 -4.88 -18.23
C LEU A 59 -4.41 -5.22 -19.38
N ILE A 60 -4.34 -4.43 -20.44
CA ILE A 60 -5.09 -4.66 -21.68
C ILE A 60 -4.15 -5.38 -22.65
N GLN A 61 -4.53 -6.58 -23.06
CA GLN A 61 -3.88 -7.27 -24.17
C GLN A 61 -4.50 -6.77 -25.48
N THR A 62 -3.65 -6.49 -26.45
CA THR A 62 -4.04 -5.97 -27.76
C THR A 62 -3.46 -6.84 -28.86
N GLU A 63 -4.32 -7.29 -29.76
CA GLU A 63 -3.98 -8.10 -30.92
C GLU A 63 -3.31 -7.25 -32.03
N TYR A 64 -3.45 -5.91 -31.99
CA TYR A 64 -2.91 -4.99 -33.00
C TYR A 64 -1.38 -4.93 -33.04
N PHE A 65 -0.69 -5.23 -31.94
CA PHE A 65 0.78 -5.22 -31.90
C PHE A 65 1.40 -6.59 -32.13
N SER A 66 0.59 -7.61 -32.44
CA SER A 66 1.10 -8.98 -32.65
C SER A 66 2.02 -9.10 -33.86
N GLU A 67 1.87 -8.23 -34.87
CA GLU A 67 2.67 -8.24 -36.10
C GLU A 67 3.94 -7.36 -36.03
N VAL A 68 3.99 -6.36 -35.14
CA VAL A 68 5.10 -5.38 -35.02
C VAL A 68 5.87 -5.58 -33.70
N ARG A 69 6.05 -6.84 -33.28
CA ARG A 69 6.63 -7.20 -31.98
C ARG A 69 8.09 -6.79 -31.81
N ASP A 70 8.86 -6.83 -32.91
CA ASP A 70 10.31 -6.77 -32.87
C ASP A 70 10.86 -5.88 -33.99
N ILE A 71 11.15 -4.63 -33.65
CA ILE A 71 11.82 -3.71 -34.56
C ILE A 71 13.32 -3.82 -34.29
N LYS A 72 14.02 -4.52 -35.19
CA LYS A 72 15.48 -4.65 -35.17
C LYS A 72 16.10 -3.75 -36.22
N THR A 73 16.97 -2.86 -35.76
CA THR A 73 17.88 -2.05 -36.57
C THR A 73 19.30 -2.31 -36.09
N GLU A 74 20.30 -1.92 -36.88
CA GLU A 74 21.71 -2.14 -36.54
C GLU A 74 22.14 -1.49 -35.21
N SER A 75 21.45 -0.42 -34.78
CA SER A 75 21.78 0.38 -33.60
C SER A 75 20.87 0.16 -32.40
N PHE A 76 19.67 -0.40 -32.58
CA PHE A 76 18.75 -0.66 -31.47
C PHE A 76 17.73 -1.75 -31.79
N HIS A 77 17.24 -2.34 -30.70
CA HIS A 77 16.22 -3.36 -30.67
C HIS A 77 15.06 -2.86 -29.82
N VAL A 78 13.88 -2.69 -30.43
CA VAL A 78 12.66 -2.26 -29.74
C VAL A 78 11.67 -3.40 -29.74
N MET A 79 11.33 -3.85 -28.53
CA MET A 79 10.29 -4.84 -28.29
C MET A 79 9.01 -4.11 -27.87
N ILE A 80 7.95 -4.24 -28.65
CA ILE A 80 6.64 -3.64 -28.32
C ILE A 80 5.83 -4.68 -27.55
N PRO A 81 5.51 -4.45 -26.25
CA PRO A 81 4.74 -5.41 -25.47
C PRO A 81 3.27 -5.44 -25.91
N GLU A 82 2.70 -6.65 -26.02
CA GLU A 82 1.29 -6.85 -26.37
C GLU A 82 0.32 -6.46 -25.25
N THR A 83 0.85 -6.11 -24.07
CA THR A 83 0.09 -5.72 -22.91
C THR A 83 0.35 -4.26 -22.57
N VAL A 84 -0.71 -3.46 -22.60
CA VAL A 84 -0.69 -2.04 -22.23
C VAL A 84 -1.25 -1.90 -20.82
N LYS A 85 -0.57 -1.11 -19.98
CA LYS A 85 -1.11 -0.69 -18.68
C LYS A 85 -2.07 0.47 -18.90
N ALA A 86 -3.29 0.34 -18.41
CA ALA A 86 -4.30 1.39 -18.50
C ALA A 86 -5.07 1.50 -17.18
N ASN A 87 -5.71 2.65 -16.96
CA ASN A 87 -6.64 2.85 -15.86
C ASN A 87 -8.06 2.77 -16.42
N MET A 88 -8.89 1.90 -15.85
CA MET A 88 -10.28 1.73 -16.24
C MET A 88 -11.19 2.48 -15.26
N HIS A 89 -12.12 3.25 -15.81
CA HIS A 89 -13.21 3.88 -15.08
C HIS A 89 -14.49 3.08 -15.33
N LEU A 90 -15.00 2.41 -14.29
CA LEU A 90 -16.26 1.68 -14.39
C LEU A 90 -17.38 2.54 -13.81
N SER A 91 -18.37 2.83 -14.65
CA SER A 91 -19.62 3.42 -14.22
C SER A 91 -20.76 2.44 -14.51
N GLY A 92 -21.62 2.20 -13.53
CA GLY A 92 -22.73 1.25 -13.70
C GLY A 92 -23.69 1.24 -12.52
N ASN A 93 -24.80 0.50 -12.69
CA ASN A 93 -25.80 0.37 -11.65
C ASN A 93 -25.25 -0.47 -10.48
N PRO A 94 -25.21 0.07 -9.24
CA PRO A 94 -24.71 -0.62 -8.05
C PRO A 94 -25.33 -2.00 -7.82
N LYS A 95 -26.61 -2.16 -8.15
CA LYS A 95 -27.39 -3.35 -7.79
C LYS A 95 -26.97 -4.59 -8.57
N THR A 96 -26.51 -4.44 -9.80
CA THR A 96 -26.07 -5.55 -10.66
C THR A 96 -24.63 -5.97 -10.42
N ASN A 97 -23.77 -5.07 -9.92
CA ASN A 97 -22.33 -5.31 -9.77
C ASN A 97 -21.83 -5.06 -8.33
N ILE A 98 -22.64 -5.38 -7.31
CA ILE A 98 -22.29 -5.02 -5.93
C ILE A 98 -21.09 -5.78 -5.37
N TRP A 99 -21.00 -7.09 -5.62
CA TRP A 99 -19.90 -7.96 -5.14
C TRP A 99 -18.54 -7.53 -5.66
N SER A 100 -18.58 -7.15 -6.92
CA SER A 100 -17.51 -6.63 -7.72
C SER A 100 -16.96 -5.32 -7.18
N VAL A 101 -17.85 -4.35 -6.93
CA VAL A 101 -17.50 -3.09 -6.28
C VAL A 101 -16.94 -3.32 -4.88
N LEU A 102 -17.56 -4.22 -4.11
CA LEU A 102 -17.09 -4.58 -2.77
C LEU A 102 -15.68 -5.17 -2.80
N TYR A 103 -15.39 -6.06 -3.74
CA TYR A 103 -14.06 -6.66 -3.91
C TYR A 103 -12.97 -5.60 -4.10
N TYR A 104 -13.15 -4.67 -5.05
CA TYR A 104 -12.17 -3.60 -5.28
C TYR A 104 -12.02 -2.66 -4.09
N ARG A 105 -13.13 -2.31 -3.43
CA ARG A 105 -13.10 -1.45 -2.25
C ARG A 105 -12.39 -2.10 -1.08
N LEU A 106 -12.63 -3.40 -0.85
CA LEU A 106 -11.94 -4.16 0.20
C LEU A 106 -10.44 -4.24 -0.07
N ILE A 107 -10.03 -4.49 -1.31
CA ILE A 107 -8.62 -4.50 -1.70
C ILE A 107 -7.96 -3.14 -1.45
N SER A 108 -8.61 -2.06 -1.89
CA SER A 108 -8.13 -0.71 -1.64
C SER A 108 -8.03 -0.41 -0.13
N LEU A 109 -9.03 -0.83 0.65
CA LEU A 109 -9.02 -0.65 2.11
C LEU A 109 -7.86 -1.40 2.77
N ILE A 110 -7.60 -2.65 2.37
CA ILE A 110 -6.47 -3.46 2.86
C ILE A 110 -5.15 -2.74 2.60
N ARG A 111 -4.97 -2.14 1.42
CA ARG A 111 -3.78 -1.35 1.07
C ARG A 111 -3.59 -0.13 1.98
N HIS A 112 -4.65 0.63 2.21
CA HIS A 112 -4.56 1.79 3.11
C HIS A 112 -4.27 1.35 4.54
N LEU A 113 -4.93 0.28 4.99
CA LEU A 113 -4.75 -0.27 6.32
C LEU A 113 -3.32 -0.75 6.56
N SER A 114 -2.69 -1.43 5.60
CA SER A 114 -1.30 -1.88 5.72
C SER A 114 -0.33 -0.71 5.89
N VAL A 115 -0.54 0.39 5.16
CA VAL A 115 0.27 1.60 5.28
C VAL A 115 0.02 2.30 6.61
N ILE A 116 -1.25 2.40 7.06
CA ILE A 116 -1.58 2.95 8.38
C ILE A 116 -0.90 2.16 9.49
N ILE A 117 -0.94 0.82 9.45
CA ILE A 117 -0.27 -0.05 10.41
C ILE A 117 1.24 0.24 10.40
N ALA A 118 1.87 0.25 9.23
CA ALA A 118 3.29 0.52 9.09
C ALA A 118 3.68 1.89 9.68
N LEU A 119 2.92 2.94 9.37
CA LEU A 119 3.15 4.29 9.89
C LEU A 119 2.90 4.37 11.39
N PHE A 120 1.86 3.72 11.91
CA PHE A 120 1.53 3.74 13.34
C PHE A 120 2.63 3.08 14.18
N PHE A 121 3.15 1.93 13.74
CA PHE A 121 4.27 1.28 14.43
C PHE A 121 5.59 2.00 14.20
N GLY A 122 5.79 2.61 13.03
CA GLY A 122 6.95 3.47 12.77
C GLY A 122 6.97 4.69 13.68
N MET A 123 5.82 5.33 13.90
CA MET A 123 5.64 6.41 14.86
C MET A 123 6.05 5.96 16.27
N LYS A 124 5.60 4.78 16.73
CA LYS A 124 6.01 4.25 18.05
C LYS A 124 7.52 3.98 18.15
N LEU A 125 8.12 3.43 17.09
CA LEU A 125 9.56 3.20 17.03
C LEU A 125 10.35 4.51 17.15
N PHE A 126 10.02 5.51 16.33
CA PHE A 126 10.74 6.79 16.35
C PHE A 126 10.50 7.57 17.64
N LYS A 127 9.32 7.42 18.26
CA LYS A 127 9.07 7.96 19.60
C LYS A 127 10.07 7.42 20.62
N ASN A 128 10.24 6.09 20.69
CA ASN A 128 11.17 5.47 21.62
C ASN A 128 12.61 5.93 21.38
N ILE A 129 13.03 6.01 20.11
CA ILE A 129 14.37 6.49 19.74
C ILE A 129 14.56 7.97 20.15
N ALA A 130 13.55 8.81 19.90
CA ALA A 130 13.57 10.24 20.24
C ALA A 130 13.59 10.49 21.77
N GLU A 131 12.99 9.59 22.54
CA GLU A 131 13.01 9.62 24.01
C GLU A 131 14.31 9.01 24.61
N GLY A 132 15.26 8.59 23.75
CA GLY A 132 16.54 8.02 24.16
C GLY A 132 16.50 6.51 24.43
N GLU A 133 15.34 5.87 24.30
CA GLU A 133 15.14 4.43 24.50
C GLU A 133 15.44 3.61 23.23
N SER A 134 16.63 3.82 22.66
CA SER A 134 17.04 3.16 21.41
C SER A 134 17.10 1.62 21.55
N PHE A 135 17.48 1.12 22.73
CA PHE A 135 17.57 -0.31 23.03
C PHE A 135 16.30 -0.91 23.68
N ASN A 136 15.15 -0.28 23.49
CA ASN A 136 13.89 -0.80 24.03
C ASN A 136 13.55 -2.16 23.39
N ARG A 137 13.20 -3.16 24.21
CA ARG A 137 12.77 -4.51 23.77
C ARG A 137 11.55 -4.51 22.85
N GLN A 138 10.79 -3.42 22.80
CA GLN A 138 9.64 -3.25 21.91
C GLN A 138 10.05 -2.82 20.48
N ASN A 139 11.18 -2.15 20.31
CA ASN A 139 11.62 -1.62 19.00
C ASN A 139 11.75 -2.72 17.92
N PRO A 140 12.36 -3.90 18.22
CA PRO A 140 12.36 -5.02 17.28
C PRO A 140 10.96 -5.50 16.91
N LYS A 141 10.03 -5.55 17.87
CA LYS A 141 8.65 -6.00 17.63
C LYS A 141 7.94 -5.07 16.67
N TYR A 142 8.14 -3.75 16.81
CA TYR A 142 7.56 -2.77 15.89
C TYR A 142 8.09 -2.95 14.46
N LEU A 143 9.39 -3.15 14.30
CA LEU A 143 10.00 -3.45 13.00
C LEU A 143 9.48 -4.77 12.39
N PHE A 144 9.33 -5.83 13.19
CA PHE A 144 8.75 -7.07 12.69
C PHE A 144 7.30 -6.89 12.24
N ILE A 145 6.48 -6.14 12.98
CA ILE A 145 5.09 -5.88 12.59
C ILE A 145 5.02 -5.07 11.30
N ILE A 146 5.81 -4.00 11.18
CA ILE A 146 5.91 -3.20 9.94
C ILE A 146 6.33 -4.10 8.78
N GLY A 147 7.41 -4.85 8.99
CA GLY A 147 8.02 -5.70 7.98
C GLY A 147 7.08 -6.80 7.46
N TRP A 148 6.48 -7.57 8.36
CA TRP A 148 5.52 -8.61 7.99
C TRP A 148 4.25 -8.04 7.37
N THR A 149 3.74 -6.91 7.86
CA THR A 149 2.56 -6.27 7.27
C THR A 149 2.83 -5.91 5.82
N LEU A 150 3.91 -5.17 5.55
CA LEU A 150 4.26 -4.75 4.19
C LEU A 150 4.58 -5.94 3.26
N PHE A 151 5.28 -6.95 3.78
CA PHE A 151 5.62 -8.16 3.04
C PHE A 151 4.37 -8.97 2.67
N LEU A 152 3.54 -9.34 3.66
CA LEU A 152 2.34 -10.15 3.45
C LEU A 152 1.32 -9.42 2.57
N THR A 153 1.17 -8.11 2.75
CA THR A 153 0.31 -7.32 1.87
C THR A 153 0.81 -7.40 0.44
N SER A 154 2.12 -7.24 0.19
CA SER A 154 2.67 -7.34 -1.17
C SER A 154 2.47 -8.74 -1.78
N CYS A 155 2.69 -9.81 -1.01
CA CYS A 155 2.39 -11.17 -1.45
C CYS A 155 0.92 -11.36 -1.80
N LEU A 156 0.00 -10.82 -0.99
CA LEU A 156 -1.43 -10.85 -1.26
C LEU A 156 -1.77 -10.15 -2.59
N PHE A 157 -1.21 -8.96 -2.84
CA PHE A 157 -1.45 -8.22 -4.09
C PHE A 157 -0.89 -8.93 -5.32
N ILE A 158 0.26 -9.60 -5.19
CA ILE A 158 0.78 -10.47 -6.25
C ILE A 158 -0.20 -11.60 -6.53
N LEU A 159 -0.68 -12.32 -5.50
CA LEU A 159 -1.65 -13.40 -5.66
C LEU A 159 -2.98 -12.91 -6.29
N LEU A 160 -3.48 -11.75 -5.85
CA LEU A 160 -4.69 -11.14 -6.39
C LEU A 160 -4.55 -10.75 -7.87
N SER A 161 -3.34 -10.45 -8.34
CA SER A 161 -3.09 -10.15 -9.76
C SER A 161 -3.24 -11.37 -10.67
N TYR A 162 -3.18 -12.59 -10.12
CA TYR A 162 -3.36 -13.85 -10.85
C TYR A 162 -4.76 -14.45 -10.70
N LEU A 163 -5.59 -13.92 -9.79
CA LEU A 163 -6.97 -14.38 -9.63
C LEU A 163 -7.84 -13.85 -10.78
N PRO A 164 -8.61 -14.72 -11.47
CA PRO A 164 -9.52 -14.27 -12.51
C PRO A 164 -10.58 -13.38 -11.88
N THR A 165 -10.56 -12.10 -12.24
CA THR A 165 -11.50 -11.12 -11.69
C THR A 165 -12.80 -11.20 -12.46
N PRO A 166 -13.91 -11.65 -11.81
CA PRO A 166 -15.13 -12.07 -12.50
C PRO A 166 -15.86 -10.97 -13.29
N LEU A 167 -15.45 -9.70 -13.17
CA LEU A 167 -16.00 -8.56 -13.92
C LEU A 167 -15.30 -8.25 -15.22
N ILE A 168 -14.00 -8.53 -15.28
CA ILE A 168 -13.13 -7.90 -16.25
C ILE A 168 -13.17 -8.65 -17.57
N GLY A 169 -13.33 -9.97 -17.51
CA GLY A 169 -13.45 -10.80 -18.71
C GLY A 169 -14.75 -10.59 -19.49
N SER A 170 -15.74 -9.90 -18.91
CA SER A 170 -17.06 -9.66 -19.53
C SER A 170 -17.26 -8.22 -20.01
N VAL A 171 -16.30 -7.31 -19.80
CA VAL A 171 -16.37 -5.95 -20.34
C VAL A 171 -16.10 -6.00 -21.85
N PRO A 172 -17.06 -5.63 -22.71
CA PRO A 172 -16.82 -5.58 -24.14
C PRO A 172 -15.87 -4.41 -24.44
N LEU A 173 -14.64 -4.73 -24.82
CA LEU A 173 -13.71 -3.77 -25.40
C LEU A 173 -13.81 -3.83 -26.94
N GLU A 174 -13.33 -2.78 -27.60
CA GLU A 174 -13.26 -2.70 -29.05
C GLU A 174 -12.47 -3.88 -29.64
N ASN A 175 -12.81 -4.29 -30.88
CA ASN A 175 -12.27 -5.48 -31.53
C ASN A 175 -10.73 -5.53 -31.40
N GLY A 176 -10.20 -6.68 -30.96
CA GLY A 176 -8.76 -6.90 -30.78
C GLY A 176 -8.19 -6.44 -29.43
N MET A 177 -8.97 -5.83 -28.53
CA MET A 177 -8.56 -5.54 -27.16
C MET A 177 -9.28 -6.43 -26.15
N ARG A 178 -8.53 -6.98 -25.19
CA ARG A 178 -9.08 -7.79 -24.09
C ARG A 178 -8.39 -7.42 -22.79
N ILE A 179 -9.14 -7.29 -21.72
CA ILE A 179 -8.51 -7.10 -20.41
C ILE A 179 -7.97 -8.44 -19.94
N LYS A 180 -6.65 -8.50 -19.74
CA LYS A 180 -5.92 -9.69 -19.32
C LYS A 180 -6.00 -9.89 -17.81
N SER A 181 -5.77 -8.84 -17.03
CA SER A 181 -5.83 -8.88 -15.57
C SER A 181 -5.89 -7.48 -14.95
N ILE A 182 -6.20 -7.40 -13.65
CA ILE A 182 -5.90 -6.22 -12.85
C ILE A 182 -4.42 -6.23 -12.52
N TYR A 183 -3.78 -5.07 -12.59
CA TYR A 183 -2.39 -4.89 -12.21
C TYR A 183 -2.28 -4.11 -10.92
N PHE A 184 -1.93 -4.77 -9.83
CA PHE A 184 -1.77 -4.12 -8.52
C PHE A 184 -0.33 -3.71 -8.20
N SER A 185 0.60 -3.74 -9.17
CA SER A 185 2.04 -3.68 -8.87
C SER A 185 2.61 -2.27 -8.73
N ASP A 186 1.82 -1.22 -8.89
CA ASP A 186 2.26 0.11 -8.49
C ASP A 186 2.26 0.16 -6.95
N ASN A 187 3.46 0.19 -6.36
CA ASN A 187 3.77 0.20 -4.93
C ASN A 187 3.95 -1.17 -4.26
N ASN A 188 4.86 -1.98 -4.82
CA ASN A 188 5.32 -3.20 -4.15
C ASN A 188 6.17 -2.85 -2.91
N PHE A 189 5.62 -3.08 -1.72
CA PHE A 189 6.30 -2.84 -0.45
C PHE A 189 7.17 -4.01 0.03
N MET A 190 7.32 -5.07 -0.78
CA MET A 190 7.97 -6.31 -0.38
C MET A 190 9.41 -6.10 0.09
N LEU A 191 10.22 -5.35 -0.66
CA LEU A 191 11.60 -5.07 -0.27
C LEU A 191 11.69 -4.24 1.01
N GLY A 192 10.85 -3.21 1.14
CA GLY A 192 10.75 -2.42 2.37
C GLY A 192 10.34 -3.29 3.57
N GLY A 193 9.43 -4.24 3.36
CA GLY A 193 9.04 -5.23 4.35
C GLY A 193 10.20 -6.12 4.79
N ILE A 194 10.92 -6.72 3.84
CA ILE A 194 12.10 -7.57 4.12
C ILE A 194 13.18 -6.79 4.86
N ILE A 195 13.51 -5.58 4.40
CA ILE A 195 14.50 -4.71 5.03
C ILE A 195 14.10 -4.41 6.48
N SER A 196 12.82 -4.11 6.73
CA SER A 196 12.32 -3.85 8.08
C SER A 196 12.43 -5.08 8.99
N ILE A 197 12.16 -6.29 8.47
CA ILE A 197 12.37 -7.56 9.21
C ILE A 197 13.85 -7.73 9.57
N VAL A 198 14.76 -7.51 8.60
CA VAL A 198 16.21 -7.62 8.83
C VAL A 198 16.67 -6.64 9.91
N PHE A 199 16.26 -5.37 9.82
CA PHE A 199 16.54 -4.39 10.87
C PHE A 199 15.95 -4.81 12.23
N GLY A 200 14.78 -5.44 12.25
CA GLY A 200 14.19 -6.00 13.47
C GLY A 200 15.12 -7.01 14.14
N TYR A 201 15.75 -7.91 13.37
CA TYR A 201 16.77 -8.82 13.89
C TYR A 201 18.03 -8.11 14.36
N VAL A 202 18.52 -7.13 13.61
CA VAL A 202 19.71 -6.34 13.99
C VAL A 202 19.48 -5.63 15.33
N ILE A 203 18.36 -4.94 15.51
CA ILE A 203 18.06 -4.26 16.79
C ILE A 203 17.83 -5.27 17.91
N LYS A 204 17.19 -6.41 17.63
CA LYS A 204 17.02 -7.47 18.64
C LYS A 204 18.37 -7.96 19.16
N GLU A 205 19.33 -8.13 18.26
CA GLU A 205 20.68 -8.57 18.60
C GLU A 205 21.48 -7.47 19.31
N ALA A 206 21.37 -6.22 18.85
CA ALA A 206 21.98 -5.08 19.51
C ALA A 206 21.46 -4.90 20.95
N ASN A 207 20.16 -5.11 21.19
CA ASN A 207 19.58 -5.12 22.54
C ASN A 207 20.16 -6.22 23.41
N ARG A 208 20.36 -7.43 22.87
CA ARG A 208 20.98 -8.56 23.59
C ARG A 208 22.39 -8.21 24.04
N ILE A 209 23.21 -7.69 23.13
CA ILE A 209 24.59 -7.27 23.41
C ILE A 209 24.61 -6.15 24.46
N HIS A 210 23.72 -5.16 24.35
CA HIS A 210 23.63 -4.07 25.31
C HIS A 210 23.26 -4.55 26.72
N GLU A 211 22.33 -5.50 26.82
CA GLU A 211 21.97 -6.13 28.10
C GLU A 211 23.13 -6.96 28.68
N GLU A 212 23.84 -7.73 27.85
CA GLU A 212 25.03 -8.49 28.26
C GLU A 212 26.15 -7.56 28.79
N GLN A 213 26.38 -6.43 28.11
CA GLN A 213 27.36 -5.42 28.54
C GLN A 213 26.98 -4.78 29.88
N LYS A 214 25.69 -4.48 30.09
CA LYS A 214 25.20 -3.91 31.36
C LYS A 214 25.34 -4.87 32.54
N LEU A 215 25.40 -6.17 32.30
CA LEU A 215 25.58 -7.20 33.34
C LEU A 215 27.06 -7.50 33.62
N THR A 216 27.96 -7.14 32.68
CA THR A 216 29.39 -7.46 32.76
C THR A 216 30.23 -6.31 33.35
N VAL A 217 29.77 -5.06 33.17
CA VAL A 217 30.38 -3.84 33.72
C VAL A 217 29.66 -3.44 35.00
#